data_AF-A0A529MIJ8-F1
#
_entry.id   AF-A0A529MIJ8-F1
#
_cell.length_a   1.000
_cell.length_b   1.000
_cell.length_c   1.000
_cell.angle_alpha   90.00
_cell.angle_beta   90.00
_cell.angle_gamma   90.00
#
_symmetry.space_group_name_H-M   'P 1'
#
loop_
_entity.id
_entity.type
_entity.pdbx_description
1 polymer ?
#
loop_
_entity_poly.entity_id
_entity_poly.type
_entity_poly.pdbx_seq_one_letter_code
_entity_poly.pdbx_strand_id
1 'polypeptide(L)' 'MIARLLRDKGLAEYLGAAKLVKAVRPEARFDLVGDTDPNPAGFPVSEVEAAVADGTIRYHRGVE' A
#
# COMPACT_ATOMS: atom_id res chain seq x y z
N MET A 1 -4.91 -5.52 2.07
CA MET A 1 -3.72 -6.39 2.12
C MET A 1 -3.11 -6.33 3.51
N ILE A 2 -2.61 -7.45 4.04
CA ILE A 2 -1.84 -7.49 5.29
C ILE A 2 -0.45 -8.04 4.94
N ALA A 3 0.60 -7.24 5.09
CA ALA A 3 1.97 -7.64 4.79
C ALA A 3 3.01 -6.67 5.36
N ARG A 4 4.23 -7.17 5.62
CA ARG A 4 5.41 -6.30 5.73
C ARG A 4 5.68 -5.60 4.40
N LEU A 5 6.23 -4.39 4.44
CA LEU A 5 6.61 -3.64 3.24
C LEU A 5 7.86 -4.24 2.57
N LEU A 6 7.67 -5.36 1.88
CA LEU A 6 8.70 -6.05 1.09
C LEU A 6 8.27 -6.13 -0.37
N ARG A 7 9.20 -5.88 -1.31
CA ARG A 7 8.89 -5.85 -2.75
C ARG A 7 8.25 -7.14 -3.25
N ASP A 8 8.68 -8.28 -2.74
CA ASP A 8 8.20 -9.61 -3.12
C ASP A 8 6.77 -9.93 -2.64
N LYS A 9 6.15 -9.06 -1.83
CA LYS A 9 4.76 -9.23 -1.38
C LYS A 9 3.72 -8.72 -2.36
N GLY A 10 4.15 -8.16 -3.49
CA GLY A 10 3.23 -7.66 -4.51
C GLY A 10 2.60 -6.30 -4.17
N LEU A 11 3.33 -5.44 -3.43
CA LEU A 11 2.83 -4.11 -3.06
C LEU A 11 2.61 -3.21 -4.28
N ALA A 12 3.53 -3.23 -5.25
CA ALA A 12 3.39 -2.42 -6.46
C ALA A 12 2.11 -2.81 -7.23
N GLU A 13 1.88 -4.10 -7.38
CA GLU A 13 0.70 -4.67 -8.04
C GLU A 13 -0.58 -4.32 -7.26
N TYR A 14 -0.54 -4.40 -5.92
CA TYR A 14 -1.66 -4.01 -5.08
C TYR A 14 -2.03 -2.53 -5.23
N LEU A 15 -1.04 -1.62 -5.19
CA LEU A 15 -1.27 -0.18 -5.39
C LEU A 15 -1.80 0.11 -6.82
N GLY A 16 -1.21 -0.51 -7.83
CA GLY A 16 -1.67 -0.38 -9.22
C GLY A 16 -3.11 -0.86 -9.42
N ALA A 17 -3.45 -2.03 -8.87
CA ALA A 17 -4.80 -2.56 -8.93
C ALA A 17 -5.81 -1.67 -8.19
N ALA A 18 -5.46 -1.17 -7.00
CA ALA A 18 -6.30 -0.24 -6.25
C ALA A 18 -6.61 1.03 -7.06
N LYS A 19 -5.60 1.60 -7.72
CA LYS A 19 -5.77 2.78 -8.59
C LYS A 19 -6.72 2.52 -9.76
N LEU A 20 -6.57 1.39 -10.44
CA LEU A 20 -7.45 0.99 -11.54
C LEU A 20 -8.90 0.78 -11.09
N VAL A 21 -9.10 0.09 -9.96
CA VAL A 21 -10.46 -0.14 -9.43
C VAL A 21 -11.11 1.17 -9.00
N LYS A 22 -10.37 2.06 -8.32
CA LYS A 22 -10.92 3.36 -7.89
C LYS A 22 -11.30 4.27 -9.04
N ALA A 23 -10.68 4.14 -10.21
CA ALA A 23 -11.07 4.89 -11.41
C ALA A 23 -12.49 4.55 -11.88
N VAL A 24 -12.95 3.31 -11.66
CA VAL A 24 -14.29 2.84 -12.05
C VAL A 24 -15.26 2.74 -10.86
N ARG A 25 -14.76 2.60 -9.64
CA ARG A 25 -15.51 2.45 -8.38
C ARG A 25 -14.88 3.33 -7.28
N PRO A 26 -15.12 4.65 -7.30
CA PRO A 26 -14.46 5.59 -6.37
C PRO A 26 -14.71 5.31 -4.89
N GLU A 27 -15.80 4.62 -4.56
CA GLU A 27 -16.19 4.22 -3.21
C GLU A 27 -15.46 2.98 -2.70
N ALA A 28 -14.77 2.23 -3.58
CA ALA A 28 -14.00 1.06 -3.18
C ALA A 28 -12.89 1.46 -2.21
N ARG A 29 -12.75 0.70 -1.12
CA ARG A 29 -11.76 0.92 -0.07
C ARG A 29 -10.68 -0.14 -0.13
N PHE A 30 -9.43 0.30 -0.14
CA PHE A 30 -8.24 -0.55 -0.11
C PHE A 30 -7.42 -0.23 1.13
N ASP A 31 -7.34 -1.17 2.07
CA ASP A 31 -6.55 -1.01 3.29
C ASP A 31 -5.24 -1.81 3.18
N LEU A 32 -4.11 -1.18 3.47
CA LEU A 32 -2.82 -1.83 3.67
C LEU A 32 -2.51 -1.84 5.17
N VAL A 33 -2.23 -3.01 5.73
CA VAL A 33 -1.85 -3.19 7.14
C VAL A 33 -0.48 -3.83 7.21
N GLY A 34 0.41 -3.24 8.00
CA GLY A 34 1.73 -3.80 8.27
C GLY A 34 2.82 -2.73 8.27
N ASP A 35 3.99 -3.10 8.79
CA ASP A 35 5.07 -2.15 9.02
C ASP A 35 6.15 -2.19 7.93
N THR A 36 6.97 -1.13 7.92
CA THR A 36 8.22 -1.04 7.19
C THR A 36 9.14 -2.22 7.49
N ASP A 37 10.07 -2.49 6.58
CA ASP A 37 11.05 -3.55 6.74
C ASP A 37 12.46 -2.98 6.54
N PRO A 38 13.42 -3.24 7.46
CA PRO A 38 14.78 -2.72 7.36
C PRO A 38 15.62 -3.41 6.27
N ASN A 39 15.11 -4.47 5.63
CA ASN A 39 15.79 -5.14 4.53
C ASN A 39 16.07 -4.15 3.38
N PRO A 40 17.27 -4.16 2.77
CA PRO A 40 17.57 -3.39 1.56
C PRO A 40 16.59 -3.63 0.39
N ALA A 41 15.95 -4.80 0.33
CA ALA A 41 14.89 -5.14 -0.61
C ALA A 41 13.48 -4.70 -0.14
N GLY A 42 13.41 -3.88 0.91
CA GLY A 42 12.20 -3.26 1.42
C GLY A 42 11.47 -2.48 0.33
N PHE A 43 10.15 -2.47 0.42
CA PHE A 43 9.33 -1.62 -0.43
C PHE A 43 9.39 -0.18 0.09
N PRO A 44 9.66 0.83 -0.77
CA PRO A 44 9.82 2.20 -0.32
C PRO A 44 8.56 2.72 0.37
N VAL A 45 8.70 3.24 1.60
CA VAL A 45 7.56 3.82 2.34
C VAL A 45 6.97 5.03 1.60
N SER A 46 7.80 5.76 0.85
CA SER A 46 7.38 6.91 0.04
C SER A 46 6.34 6.56 -1.03
N GLU A 47 6.40 5.34 -1.59
CA GLU A 47 5.41 4.85 -2.57
C GLU A 47 4.05 4.61 -1.89
N VAL A 48 4.08 4.06 -0.66
CA VAL A 48 2.88 3.87 0.17
C VAL A 48 2.30 5.23 0.56
N GLU A 49 3.14 6.18 0.98
CA GLU A 49 2.72 7.53 1.37
C GLU A 49 2.12 8.32 0.20
N ALA A 50 2.69 8.21 -1.00
CA ALA A 50 2.12 8.82 -2.19
C ALA A 50 0.73 8.25 -2.51
N ALA A 51 0.57 6.92 -2.40
CA ALA A 51 -0.72 6.25 -2.60
C ALA A 51 -1.75 6.53 -1.50
N VAL A 52 -1.31 6.94 -0.30
CA VAL A 52 -2.21 7.45 0.74
C VAL A 52 -2.61 8.89 0.42
N ALA A 53 -1.66 9.73 -0.02
CA ALA A 53 -1.88 11.14 -0.31
C ALA A 53 -2.85 11.36 -1.48
N ASP A 54 -2.79 10.52 -2.52
CA ASP A 54 -3.75 10.54 -3.63
C ASP A 54 -5.04 9.74 -3.35
N GLY A 55 -5.15 9.18 -2.15
CA GLY A 55 -6.29 8.42 -1.67
C GLY A 55 -6.44 7.03 -2.30
N THR A 56 -5.46 6.52 -3.04
CA THR A 56 -5.48 5.16 -3.62
C THR A 56 -5.69 4.08 -2.55
N ILE A 57 -5.04 4.23 -1.39
CA ILE A 57 -5.19 3.30 -0.26
C ILE A 57 -5.33 4.03 1.08
N ARG A 58 -5.70 3.26 2.12
CA ARG A 58 -5.57 3.64 3.53
C ARG A 58 -4.47 2.78 4.15
N TYR A 59 -3.51 3.39 4.82
CA TYR A 59 -2.40 2.68 5.42
C TYR A 59 -2.51 2.64 6.95
N HIS A 60 -2.48 1.44 7.51
CA HIS A 60 -2.48 1.18 8.95
C HIS A 60 -1.11 0.61 9.32
N ARG A 61 -0.25 1.46 9.88
CA ARG A 61 1.01 1.00 10.49
C ARG A 61 0.69 0.17 11.72
N GLY A 62 1.61 -0.72 12.10
CA GLY A 62 1.50 -1.47 13.35
C GLY A 62 1.24 -0.51 14.52
N VAL A 63 0.30 -0.88 15.38
CA VAL A 63 0.03 -0.15 16.63
C VAL A 63 1.26 -0.34 17.52
N GLU A 64 1.85 0.76 18.02
CA GLU A 64 2.81 0.69 19.14
C GLU A 64 2.15 0.10 20.40
#